data_AF-A0A9E2KWA5-F1
#
_entry.id   AF-A0A9E2KWA5-F1
#
_cell.length_a   1.000
_cell.length_b   1.000
_cell.length_c   1.000
_cell.angle_alpha   90.00
_cell.angle_beta   90.00
_cell.angle_gamma   90.00
#
_symmetry.space_group_name_H-M   'P 1'
#
loop_
_entity.id
_entity.type
_entity.pdbx_description
1 polymer ?
#
loop_
_entity_poly.entity_id
_entity_poly.type
_entity_poly.pdbx_seq_one_letter_code
_entity_poly.pdbx_strand_id
1 'polypeptide(L)'
;MGNSNNLLLILLLVIPIIIVVFVIIKKKKGNNPNDKKPSGNKLKSKDEADEVWLTIKKHLRDTNEHGKEVIDSYVIKRPDPMNPKNPELKQRKAEIKKLKSVNHEKYKVEKEKLKIDQRKKPAELYVVLFTTKNPKTGQVDEQRGIECEVVYKKIDKNNRQRTIIVNGKVDLQKEMKWIKPIKDKDDKQLAKQLKVEQKRRERLAKKQQNKKKNTKKS
;
A
#
# COMPACT_ATOMS: atom_id res chain seq x y z
N MET A 1 -32.07 -53.28 21.73
CA MET A 1 -32.48 -51.86 21.93
C MET A 1 -31.47 -51.22 22.87
N GLY A 2 -30.72 -50.19 22.46
CA GLY A 2 -29.71 -49.60 23.36
C GLY A 2 -28.71 -48.56 22.82
N ASN A 3 -28.66 -48.25 21.52
CA ASN A 3 -27.62 -47.33 20.99
C ASN A 3 -28.13 -45.97 20.46
N SER A 4 -29.44 -45.77 20.29
CA SER A 4 -30.01 -44.52 19.78
C SER A 4 -30.14 -43.43 20.86
N ASN A 5 -30.31 -43.81 22.13
CA ASN A 5 -30.49 -42.84 23.22
C ASN A 5 -29.18 -42.12 23.60
N ASN A 6 -28.03 -42.79 23.52
CA ASN A 6 -26.74 -42.16 23.82
C ASN A 6 -26.30 -41.16 22.74
N LEU A 7 -26.63 -41.42 21.47
CA LEU A 7 -26.24 -40.56 20.36
C LEU A 7 -27.04 -39.25 20.35
N LEU A 8 -28.34 -39.32 20.70
CA LEU A 8 -29.20 -38.13 20.86
C LEU A 8 -28.76 -37.26 22.04
N LEU A 9 -28.36 -37.88 23.16
CA LEU A 9 -27.91 -37.16 24.36
C LEU A 9 -26.56 -36.46 24.15
N ILE A 10 -25.64 -37.07 23.41
CA ILE A 10 -24.37 -36.45 23.00
C ILE A 10 -24.62 -35.29 22.03
N LEU A 11 -25.53 -35.44 21.06
CA LEU A 11 -25.84 -34.39 20.09
C LEU A 11 -26.44 -33.14 20.76
N LEU A 12 -27.34 -33.35 21.73
CA LEU A 12 -28.05 -32.29 22.45
C LEU A 12 -27.10 -31.47 23.37
N LEU A 13 -25.99 -32.08 23.81
CA LEU A 13 -24.98 -31.44 24.65
C LEU A 13 -23.90 -30.72 23.82
N VAL A 14 -23.51 -31.27 22.67
CA VAL A 14 -22.41 -30.74 21.83
C VAL A 14 -22.84 -29.52 21.00
N ILE A 15 -24.06 -29.53 20.44
CA ILE A 15 -24.58 -28.43 19.61
C ILE A 15 -24.61 -27.07 20.34
N PRO A 16 -25.13 -26.94 21.58
CA PRO A 16 -25.15 -25.65 22.27
C PRO A 16 -23.74 -25.13 22.61
N ILE A 17 -22.78 -26.01 22.91
CA ILE A 17 -21.38 -25.63 23.17
C ILE A 17 -20.74 -25.03 21.91
N ILE A 18 -20.97 -25.64 20.74
CA ILE A 18 -20.44 -25.14 19.46
C ILE A 18 -21.04 -23.76 19.13
N ILE A 19 -22.34 -23.54 19.38
CA ILE A 19 -23.00 -22.25 19.13
C ILE A 19 -22.43 -21.16 20.05
N VAL A 20 -22.22 -21.45 21.33
CA VAL A 20 -21.65 -20.48 22.29
C VAL A 20 -20.22 -20.09 21.91
N VAL A 21 -19.38 -21.06 21.54
CA VAL A 21 -18.00 -20.80 21.07
C VAL A 21 -18.00 -19.97 19.79
N PHE A 22 -18.89 -20.27 18.85
CA PHE A 22 -19.02 -19.52 17.60
C PHE A 22 -19.43 -18.06 17.82
N VAL A 23 -20.38 -17.80 18.73
CA VAL A 23 -20.82 -16.44 19.10
C VAL A 23 -19.70 -15.63 19.75
N ILE A 24 -18.89 -16.24 20.63
CA ILE A 24 -17.76 -15.57 21.30
C ILE A 24 -16.66 -15.18 20.29
N ILE A 25 -16.34 -16.08 19.34
CA ILE A 25 -15.34 -15.80 18.30
C ILE A 25 -15.82 -14.69 17.36
N LYS A 26 -17.11 -14.66 17.00
CA LYS A 26 -17.66 -13.61 16.14
C LYS A 26 -17.72 -12.24 16.82
N LYS A 27 -18.01 -12.17 18.12
CA LYS A 27 -18.03 -10.91 18.89
C LYS A 27 -16.64 -10.29 19.09
N LYS A 28 -15.57 -11.09 19.16
CA LYS A 28 -14.19 -10.58 19.33
C LYS A 28 -13.59 -9.95 18.07
N LYS A 29 -14.16 -10.17 16.89
CA LYS A 29 -13.62 -9.65 15.61
C LYS A 29 -14.13 -8.25 15.23
N GLY A 30 -14.99 -7.64 16.05
CA GLY A 30 -15.84 -6.53 15.61
C GLY A 30 -15.57 -5.13 16.14
N ASN A 31 -14.76 -4.88 17.16
CA ASN A 31 -14.59 -3.52 17.70
C ASN A 31 -13.22 -3.30 18.31
N ASN A 32 -12.31 -2.69 17.56
CA ASN A 32 -11.12 -2.06 18.12
C ASN A 32 -11.12 -0.57 17.69
N PRO A 33 -11.56 0.37 18.55
CA PRO A 33 -11.82 1.76 18.18
C PRO A 33 -10.56 2.65 18.15
N ASN A 34 -9.40 2.11 17.78
CA ASN A 34 -8.10 2.81 17.88
C ASN A 34 -7.35 3.02 16.56
N ASP A 35 -8.05 3.07 15.42
CA ASP A 35 -7.46 3.50 14.15
C ASP A 35 -7.43 5.04 14.02
N LYS A 36 -6.68 5.68 14.93
CA LYS A 36 -6.15 7.02 14.68
C LYS A 36 -4.99 6.88 13.68
N LYS A 37 -5.27 7.19 12.41
CA LYS A 37 -4.26 7.31 11.34
C LYS A 37 -3.10 8.20 11.79
N PRO A 38 -1.85 7.69 11.86
CA PRO A 38 -0.68 8.55 11.88
C PRO A 38 -0.29 8.87 10.43
N SER A 39 -0.34 10.15 10.06
CA SER A 39 0.29 10.64 8.85
C SER A 39 1.80 10.50 8.99
N GLY A 40 2.40 9.60 8.21
CA GLY A 40 3.84 9.41 8.12
C GLY A 40 4.16 7.95 7.81
N ASN A 41 4.93 7.71 6.75
CA ASN A 41 5.41 6.39 6.30
C ASN A 41 6.14 5.62 7.42
N LYS A 42 5.40 5.05 8.37
CA LYS A 42 5.84 3.93 9.19
C LYS A 42 5.59 2.65 8.40
N LEU A 43 6.46 1.65 8.62
CA LEU A 43 6.35 0.29 8.08
C LEU A 43 4.89 -0.07 7.79
N LYS A 44 4.61 -0.27 6.50
CA LYS A 44 3.28 -0.58 5.98
C LYS A 44 2.65 -1.69 6.81
N SER A 45 1.37 -1.53 7.16
CA SER A 45 0.59 -2.61 7.77
C SER A 45 0.66 -3.84 6.85
N LYS A 46 0.58 -5.04 7.43
CA LYS A 46 0.65 -6.30 6.67
C LYS A 46 -0.31 -6.30 5.47
N ASP A 47 -1.48 -5.73 5.66
CA ASP A 47 -2.53 -5.61 4.64
C ASP A 47 -2.13 -4.72 3.44
N GLU A 48 -1.40 -3.62 3.65
CA GLU A 48 -0.92 -2.74 2.56
C GLU A 48 0.23 -3.37 1.76
N ALA A 49 1.10 -4.14 2.43
CA ALA A 49 2.16 -4.91 1.75
C ALA A 49 1.56 -5.97 0.83
N ASP A 50 0.47 -6.60 1.27
CA ASP A 50 -0.28 -7.58 0.48
C ASP A 50 -0.92 -6.92 -0.75
N GLU A 51 -1.49 -5.72 -0.64
CA GLU A 51 -2.08 -5.00 -1.78
C GLU A 51 -1.08 -4.67 -2.89
N VAL A 52 0.12 -4.20 -2.53
CA VAL A 52 1.17 -3.87 -3.51
C VAL A 52 1.65 -5.13 -4.21
N TRP A 53 1.91 -6.19 -3.44
CA TRP A 53 2.33 -7.48 -3.99
C TRP A 53 1.27 -8.08 -4.91
N LEU A 54 -0.01 -8.08 -4.51
CA LEU A 54 -1.12 -8.53 -5.33
C LEU A 54 -1.22 -7.73 -6.64
N THR A 55 -1.02 -6.42 -6.58
CA THR A 55 -1.05 -5.55 -7.76
C THR A 55 0.08 -5.88 -8.73
N ILE A 56 1.32 -6.03 -8.24
CA ILE A 56 2.48 -6.42 -9.08
C ILE A 56 2.24 -7.81 -9.67
N LYS A 57 1.78 -8.78 -8.88
CA LYS A 57 1.50 -10.14 -9.36
C LYS A 57 0.40 -10.18 -10.40
N LYS A 58 -0.66 -9.37 -10.23
CA LYS A 58 -1.70 -9.21 -11.24
C LYS A 58 -1.11 -8.64 -12.53
N HIS A 59 -0.33 -7.56 -12.45
CA HIS A 59 0.33 -6.98 -13.62
C HIS A 59 1.21 -7.99 -14.37
N LEU A 60 2.05 -8.75 -13.64
CA LEU A 60 2.90 -9.79 -14.24
C LEU A 60 2.09 -10.88 -14.92
N ARG A 61 0.91 -11.25 -14.38
CA ARG A 61 -0.01 -12.18 -15.03
C ARG A 61 -0.56 -11.58 -16.32
N ASP A 62 -1.03 -10.35 -16.26
CA ASP A 62 -1.63 -9.64 -17.40
C ASP A 62 -0.60 -9.43 -18.54
N THR A 63 0.70 -9.39 -18.23
CA THR A 63 1.79 -9.29 -19.22
C THR A 63 2.45 -10.62 -19.57
N ASN A 64 1.86 -11.76 -19.24
CA ASN A 64 2.41 -13.11 -19.48
C ASN A 64 3.78 -13.40 -18.83
N GLU A 65 4.16 -12.66 -17.79
CA GLU A 65 5.38 -12.87 -17.00
C GLU A 65 5.11 -13.56 -15.65
N HIS A 66 4.12 -14.45 -15.63
CA HIS A 66 3.72 -15.18 -14.44
C HIS A 66 4.85 -16.09 -13.93
N GLY A 67 4.88 -16.35 -12.62
CA GLY A 67 5.89 -17.21 -11.98
C GLY A 67 7.18 -16.50 -11.54
N LYS A 68 7.41 -15.24 -11.94
CA LYS A 68 8.53 -14.45 -11.42
C LYS A 68 8.33 -14.06 -9.95
N GLU A 69 9.40 -14.08 -9.17
CA GLU A 69 9.45 -13.62 -7.79
C GLU A 69 9.67 -12.10 -7.74
N VAL A 70 8.99 -11.39 -6.83
CA VAL A 70 9.22 -9.95 -6.61
C VAL A 70 10.23 -9.84 -5.48
N ILE A 71 11.42 -9.31 -5.76
CA ILE A 71 12.50 -9.22 -4.76
C ILE A 71 12.42 -7.91 -3.98
N ASP A 72 12.14 -6.81 -4.68
CA ASP A 72 12.08 -5.48 -4.11
C ASP A 72 10.92 -4.71 -4.73
N SER A 73 10.33 -3.83 -3.93
CA SER A 73 9.32 -2.89 -4.39
C SER A 73 9.36 -1.59 -3.59
N TYR A 74 9.23 -0.47 -4.29
CA TYR A 74 9.11 0.85 -3.72
C TYR A 74 7.87 1.53 -4.31
N VAL A 75 7.05 2.13 -3.45
CA VAL A 75 5.78 2.75 -3.85
C VAL A 75 5.80 4.20 -3.42
N ILE A 76 5.46 5.08 -4.35
CA ILE A 76 5.41 6.50 -4.11
C ILE A 76 4.16 7.11 -4.72
N LYS A 77 3.51 7.99 -3.96
CA LYS A 77 2.34 8.73 -4.43
C LYS A 77 2.79 9.82 -5.40
N ARG A 78 2.17 9.89 -6.57
CA ARG A 78 2.40 10.99 -7.51
C ARG A 78 1.85 12.29 -6.89
N PRO A 79 2.61 13.40 -6.93
CA PRO A 79 2.09 14.67 -6.46
C PRO A 79 0.89 15.10 -7.29
N ASP A 80 -0.12 15.67 -6.63
CA ASP A 80 -1.31 16.18 -7.30
C ASP A 80 -0.92 17.33 -8.26
N PRO A 81 -1.23 17.22 -9.56
CA PRO A 81 -0.92 18.27 -10.54
C PRO A 81 -1.61 19.60 -10.22
N MET A 82 -2.74 19.57 -9.50
CA MET A 82 -3.51 20.76 -9.12
C MET A 82 -3.12 21.32 -7.74
N ASN A 83 -2.10 20.75 -7.08
CA ASN A 83 -1.62 21.26 -5.81
C ASN A 83 -1.06 22.69 -5.99
N PRO A 84 -1.48 23.70 -5.18
CA PRO A 84 -0.98 25.07 -5.26
C PRO A 84 0.54 25.20 -5.08
N LYS A 85 1.18 24.23 -4.41
CA LYS A 85 2.64 24.19 -4.23
C LYS A 85 3.37 23.57 -5.42
N ASN A 86 2.67 22.98 -6.38
CA ASN A 86 3.27 22.39 -7.57
C ASN A 86 3.85 23.50 -8.48
N PRO A 87 5.17 23.47 -8.78
CA PRO A 87 5.80 24.45 -9.65
C PRO A 87 5.22 24.43 -11.08
N GLU A 88 4.85 23.27 -11.62
CA GLU A 88 4.29 23.14 -12.97
C GLU A 88 2.93 23.86 -13.07
N LEU A 89 2.10 23.77 -12.03
CA LEU A 89 0.82 24.50 -11.98
C LEU A 89 1.05 26.01 -11.96
N LYS A 90 2.07 26.49 -11.25
CA LYS A 90 2.43 27.91 -11.22
C LYS A 90 2.88 28.39 -12.59
N GLN A 91 3.70 27.60 -13.29
CA GLN A 91 4.14 27.89 -14.66
C GLN A 91 2.95 27.92 -15.62
N ARG A 92 2.08 26.89 -15.61
CA ARG A 92 0.84 26.85 -16.41
C ARG A 92 -0.04 28.08 -16.17
N LYS A 93 -0.24 28.50 -14.91
CA LYS A 93 -1.00 29.71 -14.57
C LYS A 93 -0.35 30.98 -15.13
N ALA A 94 0.97 31.08 -15.07
CA ALA A 94 1.72 32.21 -15.61
C ALA A 94 1.61 32.28 -17.13
N GLU A 95 1.74 31.15 -17.83
CA GLU A 95 1.56 31.04 -19.29
C GLU A 95 0.14 31.45 -19.72
N ILE A 96 -0.89 30.93 -19.02
CA ILE A 96 -2.27 31.33 -19.27
C ILE A 96 -2.42 32.84 -19.06
N LYS A 97 -1.84 33.42 -18.01
CA LYS A 97 -1.91 34.87 -17.78
C LYS A 97 -1.26 35.67 -18.92
N LYS A 98 -0.15 35.20 -19.50
CA LYS A 98 0.50 35.84 -20.67
C LYS A 98 -0.41 35.85 -21.90
N LEU A 99 -1.25 34.82 -22.09
CA LEU A 99 -2.21 34.79 -23.20
C LEU A 99 -3.22 35.95 -23.13
N LYS A 100 -3.48 36.52 -21.95
CA LYS A 100 -4.46 37.60 -21.79
C LYS A 100 -4.16 38.81 -22.70
N SER A 101 -2.88 39.13 -22.91
CA SER A 101 -2.43 40.23 -23.76
C SER A 101 -2.11 39.82 -25.21
N VAL A 102 -1.83 38.54 -25.46
CA VAL A 102 -1.42 38.05 -26.79
C VAL A 102 -2.60 37.50 -27.61
N ASN A 103 -3.50 36.75 -26.97
CA ASN A 103 -4.70 36.20 -27.60
C ASN A 103 -5.79 35.97 -26.54
N HIS A 104 -6.74 36.89 -26.49
CA HIS A 104 -7.76 36.94 -25.45
C HIS A 104 -8.76 35.77 -25.51
N GLU A 105 -9.06 35.25 -26.71
CA GLU A 105 -9.95 34.09 -26.87
C GLU A 105 -9.29 32.82 -26.33
N LYS A 106 -8.03 32.58 -26.70
CA LYS A 106 -7.24 31.45 -26.18
C LYS A 106 -7.07 31.52 -24.66
N TYR A 107 -6.93 32.74 -24.11
CA TYR A 107 -6.93 32.95 -22.66
C TYR A 107 -8.23 32.48 -21.99
N LYS A 108 -9.40 32.86 -22.52
CA LYS A 108 -10.70 32.45 -21.96
C LYS A 108 -10.84 30.92 -21.97
N VAL A 109 -10.49 30.28 -23.08
CA VAL A 109 -10.55 28.82 -23.24
C VAL A 109 -9.64 28.11 -22.24
N GLU A 110 -8.36 28.49 -22.16
CA GLU A 110 -7.40 27.83 -21.26
C GLU A 110 -7.68 28.10 -19.78
N LYS A 111 -8.22 29.28 -19.45
CA LYS A 111 -8.66 29.60 -18.09
C LYS A 111 -9.84 28.73 -17.67
N GLU A 112 -10.80 28.50 -18.57
CA GLU A 112 -11.95 27.66 -18.26
C GLU A 112 -11.55 26.18 -18.14
N LYS A 113 -10.67 25.68 -19.03
CA LYS A 113 -10.06 24.35 -18.89
C LYS A 113 -9.37 24.18 -17.53
N LEU A 114 -8.57 25.16 -17.11
CA LEU A 114 -7.89 25.12 -15.82
C LEU A 114 -8.88 25.07 -14.63
N LYS A 115 -9.99 25.82 -14.70
CA LYS A 115 -11.04 25.76 -13.67
C LYS A 115 -11.73 24.40 -13.62
N ILE A 116 -12.05 23.83 -14.79
CA ILE A 116 -12.64 22.49 -14.90
C ILE A 116 -11.68 21.47 -14.27
N ASP A 117 -10.39 21.53 -14.59
CA ASP A 117 -9.38 20.64 -14.03
C ASP A 117 -9.24 20.78 -12.51
N GLN A 118 -9.33 21.99 -11.97
CA GLN A 118 -9.30 22.24 -10.52
C GLN A 118 -10.54 21.76 -9.77
N ARG A 119 -11.70 21.69 -10.45
CA ARG A 119 -12.95 21.19 -9.87
C ARG A 119 -13.01 19.67 -9.84
N LYS A 120 -12.27 18.99 -10.72
CA LYS A 120 -12.18 17.52 -10.73
C LYS A 120 -11.51 17.06 -9.44
N LYS A 121 -12.07 16.01 -8.84
CA LYS A 121 -11.41 15.33 -7.72
C LYS A 121 -10.08 14.76 -8.23
N PRO A 122 -8.94 15.06 -7.57
CA PRO A 122 -7.65 14.56 -8.02
C PRO A 122 -7.63 13.04 -7.95
N ALA A 123 -7.16 12.42 -9.04
CA ALA A 123 -6.92 10.98 -9.09
C ALA A 123 -5.79 10.62 -8.11
N GLU A 124 -5.97 9.52 -7.39
CA GLU A 124 -4.97 9.06 -6.45
C GLU A 124 -3.97 8.13 -7.15
N LEU A 125 -2.99 8.75 -7.81
CA LEU A 125 -1.99 8.08 -8.61
C LEU A 125 -0.75 7.71 -7.79
N TYR A 126 -0.21 6.53 -8.06
CA TYR A 126 1.01 5.99 -7.48
C TYR A 126 1.93 5.46 -8.57
N VAL A 127 3.23 5.58 -8.34
CA VAL A 127 4.25 4.87 -9.12
C VAL A 127 4.80 3.74 -8.25
N VAL A 128 4.75 2.52 -8.76
CA VAL A 128 5.30 1.33 -8.12
C VAL A 128 6.55 0.92 -8.91
N LEU A 129 7.70 1.07 -8.28
CA LEU A 129 8.98 0.56 -8.76
C LEU A 129 9.18 -0.84 -8.20
N PHE A 130 9.57 -1.80 -9.02
CA PHE A 130 9.80 -3.16 -8.55
C PHE A 130 10.83 -3.90 -9.40
N THR A 131 11.46 -4.89 -8.78
CA THR A 131 12.44 -5.77 -9.41
C THR A 131 12.01 -7.21 -9.24
N THR A 132 12.12 -7.99 -10.32
CA THR A 132 11.74 -9.39 -10.33
C THR A 132 12.93 -10.31 -10.53
N LYS A 133 12.77 -11.57 -10.15
CA LYS A 133 13.74 -12.64 -10.38
C LYS A 133 13.05 -13.88 -10.88
N ASN A 134 13.69 -14.58 -11.80
CA ASN A 134 13.29 -15.91 -12.20
C ASN A 134 13.71 -16.91 -11.10
N PRO A 135 12.78 -17.63 -10.46
CA PRO A 135 13.11 -18.54 -9.36
C PRO A 135 13.91 -19.76 -9.84
N LYS A 136 13.77 -20.18 -11.11
CA LYS A 136 14.45 -21.35 -11.66
C LYS A 136 15.89 -21.04 -12.06
N THR A 137 16.11 -19.94 -12.77
CA THR A 137 17.45 -19.56 -13.27
C THR A 137 18.21 -18.65 -12.31
N GLY A 138 17.53 -18.07 -11.33
CA GLY A 138 18.10 -17.09 -10.43
C GLY A 138 18.35 -15.72 -11.06
N GLN A 139 18.08 -15.55 -12.35
CA GLN A 139 18.32 -14.30 -13.08
C GLN A 139 17.43 -13.18 -12.56
N VAL A 140 18.04 -12.04 -12.23
CA VAL A 140 17.36 -10.82 -11.78
C VAL A 140 17.07 -9.96 -13.01
N ASP A 141 15.82 -9.53 -13.15
CA ASP A 141 15.40 -8.62 -14.20
C ASP A 141 15.80 -7.17 -13.87
N GLU A 142 15.83 -6.31 -14.88
CA GLU A 142 15.96 -4.86 -14.67
C GLU A 142 14.79 -4.30 -13.84
N GLN A 143 15.06 -3.21 -13.12
CA GLN A 143 14.02 -2.50 -12.37
C GLN A 143 12.98 -1.94 -13.33
N ARG A 144 11.70 -2.09 -12.98
CA ARG A 144 10.57 -1.61 -13.78
C ARG A 144 9.64 -0.75 -12.94
N GLY A 145 8.88 0.09 -13.61
CA GLY A 145 7.87 0.94 -13.00
C GLY A 145 6.50 0.70 -13.62
N ILE A 146 5.46 0.72 -12.80
CA ILE A 146 4.07 0.83 -13.24
C ILE A 146 3.38 2.02 -12.57
N GLU A 147 2.47 2.67 -13.29
CA GLU A 147 1.54 3.63 -12.71
C GLU A 147 0.26 2.92 -12.30
N CYS A 148 -0.21 3.24 -11.09
CA CYS A 148 -1.41 2.69 -10.51
C CYS A 148 -2.33 3.82 -10.06
N GLU A 149 -3.63 3.66 -10.28
CA GLU A 149 -4.67 4.53 -9.74
C GLU A 149 -5.45 3.80 -8.65
N VAL A 150 -5.66 4.46 -7.51
CA VAL A 150 -6.54 3.99 -6.45
C VAL A 150 -7.94 4.55 -6.67
N VAL A 151 -8.90 3.66 -6.95
CA VAL A 151 -10.30 4.00 -7.20
C VAL A 151 -11.19 3.36 -6.16
N TYR A 152 -12.19 4.10 -5.69
CA TYR A 152 -13.21 3.58 -4.77
C TYR A 152 -14.47 3.24 -5.55
N LYS A 153 -14.65 1.95 -5.87
CA LYS A 153 -15.84 1.45 -6.56
C LYS A 153 -16.98 1.27 -5.57
N LYS A 154 -18.17 1.73 -5.94
CA LYS A 154 -19.38 1.52 -5.14
C LYS A 154 -19.82 0.07 -5.29
N ILE A 155 -19.89 -0.67 -4.18
CA ILE A 155 -20.52 -2.00 -4.17
C ILE A 155 -22.01 -1.81 -3.92
N ASP A 156 -22.35 -1.09 -2.84
CA ASP A 156 -23.73 -0.84 -2.40
C ASP A 156 -23.95 0.63 -2.06
N LYS A 157 -25.18 1.00 -1.67
CA LYS A 157 -25.52 2.37 -1.23
C LYS A 157 -24.57 2.90 -0.14
N ASN A 158 -24.14 2.03 0.78
CA ASN A 158 -23.34 2.40 1.96
C ASN A 158 -21.87 1.95 1.88
N ASN A 159 -21.52 1.04 0.96
CA ASN A 159 -20.21 0.40 0.92
C ASN A 159 -19.44 0.75 -0.35
N ARG A 160 -18.19 1.15 -0.19
CA ARG A 160 -17.23 1.36 -1.28
C ARG A 160 -16.02 0.47 -1.08
N GLN A 161 -15.58 -0.19 -2.15
CA GLN A 161 -14.38 -1.00 -2.17
C GLN A 161 -13.23 -0.22 -2.77
N ARG A 162 -12.10 -0.21 -2.08
CA ARG A 162 -10.84 0.26 -2.63
C ARG A 162 -10.35 -0.75 -3.66
N THR A 163 -10.14 -0.30 -4.89
CA THR A 163 -9.62 -1.09 -6.01
C THR A 163 -8.41 -0.38 -6.58
N ILE A 164 -7.36 -1.13 -6.89
CA ILE A 164 -6.17 -0.60 -7.57
C ILE A 164 -6.28 -0.98 -9.05
N ILE A 165 -6.16 0.03 -9.92
CA ILE A 165 -6.13 -0.12 -11.37
C ILE A 165 -4.70 0.17 -11.82
N VAL A 166 -4.12 -0.74 -12.61
CA VAL A 166 -2.80 -0.50 -13.21
C VAL A 166 -3.02 0.22 -14.53
N ASN A 167 -2.54 1.45 -14.63
CA ASN A 167 -2.67 2.28 -15.83
C ASN A 167 -1.71 1.82 -16.93
N GLY A 168 -0.51 1.36 -16.54
CA GLY A 168 0.48 0.85 -17.49
C GLY A 168 1.92 0.98 -17.00
N LYS A 169 2.85 0.65 -17.89
CA LYS A 169 4.30 0.83 -17.66
C LYS A 169 4.65 2.31 -17.75
N VAL A 170 5.58 2.75 -16.89
CA VAL A 170 6.11 4.12 -16.93
C VAL A 170 7.53 4.16 -17.47
N ASP A 171 7.91 5.30 -18.03
CA ASP A 171 9.30 5.60 -18.36
C ASP A 171 10.11 5.80 -17.07
N LEU A 172 10.92 4.80 -16.74
CA LEU A 172 11.71 4.80 -15.51
C LEU A 172 12.70 5.97 -15.45
N GLN A 173 13.31 6.36 -16.56
CA GLN A 173 14.29 7.45 -16.56
C GLN A 173 13.62 8.77 -16.21
N LYS A 174 12.42 9.01 -16.76
CA LYS A 174 11.63 10.20 -16.45
C LYS A 174 11.16 10.21 -14.99
N GLU A 175 10.62 9.09 -14.50
CA GLU A 175 10.09 9.00 -13.14
C GLU A 175 11.22 9.09 -12.09
N MET A 176 12.38 8.49 -12.33
CA MET A 176 13.49 8.51 -11.39
C MET A 176 14.06 9.91 -11.12
N LYS A 177 13.89 10.87 -12.04
CA LYS A 177 14.33 12.27 -11.82
C LYS A 177 13.74 12.87 -10.55
N TRP A 178 12.48 12.57 -10.24
CA TRP A 178 11.81 13.09 -9.05
C TRP A 178 11.69 12.06 -7.92
N ILE A 179 11.63 10.76 -8.25
CA ILE A 179 11.51 9.69 -7.23
C ILE A 179 12.82 9.47 -6.49
N LYS A 180 13.96 9.42 -7.20
CA LYS A 180 15.27 9.09 -6.61
C LYS A 180 15.62 9.92 -5.38
N PRO A 181 15.55 11.27 -5.37
CA PRO A 181 15.90 12.05 -4.18
C PRO A 181 14.97 11.78 -2.99
N ILE A 182 13.73 11.32 -3.22
CA ILE A 182 12.79 10.94 -2.17
C ILE A 182 13.15 9.55 -1.64
N LYS A 183 13.35 8.59 -2.55
CA LYS A 183 13.76 7.22 -2.22
C LYS A 183 15.07 7.20 -1.43
N ASP A 184 16.08 7.97 -1.85
CA ASP A 184 17.37 8.04 -1.16
C ASP A 184 17.24 8.57 0.29
N LYS A 185 16.28 9.47 0.53
CA LYS A 185 15.97 9.96 1.88
C LYS A 185 15.26 8.88 2.71
N ASP A 186 14.29 8.20 2.11
CA ASP A 186 13.55 7.11 2.76
C ASP A 186 14.48 5.95 3.11
N ASP A 187 15.34 5.53 2.18
CA ASP A 187 16.33 4.46 2.38
C ASP A 187 17.30 4.80 3.51
N LYS A 188 17.77 6.06 3.59
CA LYS A 188 18.60 6.53 4.71
C LYS A 188 17.87 6.47 6.04
N GLN A 189 16.58 6.82 6.08
CA GLN A 189 15.77 6.73 7.29
C GLN A 189 15.54 5.28 7.70
N LEU A 190 15.21 4.40 6.74
CA LEU A 190 15.01 2.98 6.96
C LEU A 190 16.28 2.31 7.49
N ALA A 191 17.43 2.59 6.89
CA ALA A 191 18.72 2.07 7.34
C ALA A 191 19.04 2.49 8.79
N LYS A 192 18.71 3.73 9.17
CA LYS A 192 18.85 4.19 10.57
C LYS A 192 17.93 3.41 11.51
N GLN A 193 16.67 3.21 11.13
CA GLN A 193 15.69 2.47 11.92
C GLN A 193 16.10 1.00 12.12
N LEU A 194 16.52 0.32 11.04
CA LEU A 194 16.99 -1.06 11.10
C LEU A 194 18.19 -1.22 12.03
N LYS A 195 19.15 -0.29 12.00
CA LYS A 195 20.29 -0.29 12.93
C LYS A 195 19.86 -0.15 14.40
N VAL A 196 18.88 0.71 14.68
CA VAL A 196 18.33 0.87 16.04
C VAL A 196 17.62 -0.40 16.48
N GLU A 197 16.82 -1.00 15.60
CA GLU A 197 16.09 -2.23 15.89
C GLU A 197 17.04 -3.42 16.12
N GLN A 198 18.07 -3.59 15.30
CA GLN A 198 19.11 -4.62 15.49
C GLN A 198 19.79 -4.48 16.86
N LYS A 199 20.25 -3.28 17.23
CA LYS A 199 20.81 -3.01 18.56
C LYS A 199 19.81 -3.32 19.68
N ARG A 200 18.52 -3.03 19.49
CA ARG A 200 17.47 -3.36 20.47
C ARG A 200 17.29 -4.86 20.60
N ARG A 201 17.24 -5.61 19.49
CA ARG A 201 17.14 -7.08 19.46
C ARG A 201 18.34 -7.73 20.14
N GLU A 202 19.56 -7.28 19.86
CA GLU A 202 20.78 -7.75 20.51
C GLU A 202 20.75 -7.54 22.03
N ARG A 203 20.34 -6.35 22.48
CA ARG A 203 20.20 -6.04 23.92
C ARG A 203 19.16 -6.94 24.60
N LEU A 204 18.03 -7.19 23.93
CA LEU A 204 16.99 -8.09 24.44
C LEU A 204 17.51 -9.54 24.53
N ALA A 205 18.22 -10.02 23.50
CA ALA A 205 18.83 -11.34 23.49
C ALA A 205 19.84 -11.52 24.63
N LYS A 206 20.73 -10.54 24.84
CA LYS A 206 21.70 -10.54 25.95
C LYS A 206 21.00 -10.58 27.33
N LYS A 207 19.94 -9.78 27.51
CA LYS A 207 19.14 -9.80 28.76
C LYS A 207 18.49 -11.16 29.01
N GLN A 208 17.94 -11.81 27.98
CA GLN A 208 17.35 -13.15 28.11
C GLN A 208 18.39 -14.22 28.44
N GLN A 209 19.58 -14.15 27.82
CA GLN A 209 20.69 -15.07 28.14
C GLN A 209 21.16 -14.92 29.59
N ASN A 210 21.30 -13.69 30.09
CA ASN A 210 21.71 -13.44 31.48
C ASN A 210 20.64 -13.90 32.48
N LYS A 211 19.36 -13.70 32.19
CA LYS A 211 18.27 -14.25 33.02
C LYS A 211 18.34 -15.78 33.10
N LYS A 212 18.49 -16.47 31.96
CA LYS A 212 18.61 -17.94 31.92
C LYS A 212 19.81 -18.47 32.69
N LYS A 213 20.95 -17.77 32.65
CA LYS A 213 22.16 -18.13 33.41
C LYS A 213 21.96 -17.98 34.92
N ASN A 214 21.29 -16.93 35.37
CA ASN A 214 21.03 -16.71 36.80
C ASN A 214 20.00 -17.70 37.37
N THR A 215 18.97 -18.09 36.61
CA THR A 215 18.01 -19.14 37.04
C THR A 215 18.58 -20.57 37.01
N LYS A 216 19.73 -20.82 36.37
CA LYS A 216 20.39 -22.13 36.38
C LYS A 216 21.44 -22.28 37.50
N LYS A 217 21.82 -21.18 38.14
CA LYS A 217 22.79 -21.15 39.25
C LYS A 217 22.13 -21.09 40.63
N SER A 218 20.81 -20.94 40.67
CA SER A 218 19.98 -21.00 41.88
C SER A 218 19.18 -22.30 41.87
#